data_AF-A0A9N8Z7B8-F1
#
_entry.id   AF-A0A9N8Z7B8-F1
#
_cell.length_a   1.000
_cell.length_b   1.000
_cell.length_c   1.000
_cell.angle_alpha   90.00
_cell.angle_beta   90.00
_cell.angle_gamma   90.00
#
_symmetry.space_group_name_H-M   'P 1'
#
loop_
_entity.id
_entity.type
_entity.pdbx_description
1 polymer ?
#
loop_
_entity_poly.entity_id
_entity_poly.type
_entity_poly.pdbx_seq_one_letter_code
_entity_poly.pdbx_strand_id
1 'polypeptide(L)' 'MFEATFAKTLLFKYVIEATRELVTNVNIKFTESGINFSSMNSLHIVLIFVHFDKESFEKYILEELITFN' A
#
# COMPACT_ATOMS: atom_id res chain seq x y z
N MET A 1 17.26 -1.37 -2.49
CA MET A 1 16.89 -0.97 -1.11
C MET A 1 15.61 -0.14 -1.14
N PHE A 2 14.69 -0.35 -0.19
CA PHE A 2 13.48 0.46 -0.01
C PHE A 2 13.38 0.95 1.43
N GLU A 3 13.13 2.24 1.61
CA GLU A 3 12.93 2.86 2.92
C GLU A 3 11.80 3.89 2.84
N ALA A 4 10.76 3.71 3.65
CA ALA A 4 9.68 4.69 3.78
C ALA A 4 9.39 5.00 5.25
N THR A 5 9.33 6.28 5.59
CA THR A 5 8.97 6.77 6.93
C THR A 5 7.68 7.58 6.83
N PHE A 6 6.64 7.14 7.54
CA PHE A 6 5.36 7.83 7.57
C PHE A 6 5.41 9.01 8.56
N ALA A 7 4.94 10.19 8.13
CA ALA A 7 4.73 11.33 9.03
C ALA A 7 3.64 11.04 10.07
N LYS A 8 2.63 10.28 9.65
CA LYS A 8 1.45 9.95 10.45
C LYS A 8 1.10 8.47 10.26
N THR A 9 1.58 7.64 11.18
CA THR A 9 1.32 6.19 11.20
C THR A 9 -0.17 5.83 11.34
N LEU A 10 -0.99 6.72 11.90
CA LEU A 10 -2.43 6.51 12.05
C LEU A 10 -3.15 6.34 10.71
N LEU A 11 -2.75 7.07 9.66
CA LEU A 11 -3.39 6.96 8.35
C LEU A 11 -3.24 5.55 7.77
N PHE A 12 -2.02 5.02 7.82
CA PHE A 12 -1.74 3.66 7.37
C PHE A 12 -2.57 2.64 8.17
N LYS A 13 -2.59 2.78 9.51
CA LYS A 13 -3.38 1.91 10.38
C LYS A 13 -4.87 1.90 10.00
N TYR A 14 -5.48 3.07 9.80
CA TYR A 14 -6.92 3.15 9.47
C TYR A 14 -7.25 2.53 8.11
N VAL A 15 -6.38 2.70 7.11
CA VAL A 15 -6.56 2.05 5.80
C VAL A 15 -6.49 0.53 5.91
N ILE A 16 -5.53 0.00 6.68
CA ILE A 16 -5.41 -1.45 6.90
C ILE A 16 -6.63 -1.98 7.67
N GLU A 17 -7.07 -1.29 8.73
CA GLU A 17 -8.26 -1.69 9.49
C GLU A 17 -9.53 -1.69 8.64
N ALA A 18 -9.69 -0.73 7.72
CA ALA A 18 -10.84 -0.66 6.82
C ALA A 18 -10.84 -1.75 5.73
N THR A 19 -9.67 -2.24 5.33
CA THR A 19 -9.53 -3.21 4.22
C THR A 19 -9.39 -4.66 4.69
N ARG A 20 -8.96 -4.91 5.94
CA ARG A 20 -8.68 -6.27 6.45
C ARG A 20 -9.85 -7.25 6.37
N GLU A 21 -11.08 -6.76 6.46
CA GLU A 21 -12.28 -7.62 6.48
C GLU A 21 -12.73 -8.00 5.06
N LEU A 22 -12.20 -7.31 4.05
CA LEU A 22 -12.58 -7.51 2.65
C LEU A 22 -11.57 -8.37 1.88
N VAL A 23 -10.29 -8.33 2.26
CA VAL A 23 -9.21 -9.01 1.55
C VAL A 23 -8.23 -9.67 2.52
N THR A 24 -7.87 -10.93 2.23
CA THR A 24 -6.97 -11.73 3.08
C THR A 24 -5.50 -11.53 2.70
N ASN A 25 -5.22 -11.39 1.40
CA ASN A 25 -3.89 -11.16 0.85
C ASN A 25 -3.90 -9.87 0.04
N VAL A 26 -2.80 -9.13 0.00
CA VAL A 26 -2.71 -7.87 -0.73
C VAL A 26 -1.39 -7.80 -1.47
N ASN A 27 -1.46 -7.43 -2.74
CA ASN A 27 -0.27 -7.14 -3.53
C ASN A 27 0.16 -5.70 -3.23
N ILE A 28 1.42 -5.53 -2.81
CA ILE A 28 2.01 -4.23 -2.50
C ILE A 28 3.07 -3.91 -3.55
N LYS A 29 2.89 -2.81 -4.27
CA LYS A 29 3.85 -2.30 -5.27
C LYS A 29 4.44 -0.99 -4.79
N PHE A 30 5.76 -0.95 -4.68
CA PHE A 30 6.53 0.24 -4.37
C PHE A 30 7.03 0.84 -5.69
N THR A 31 6.55 2.04 -6.01
CA THR A 31 6.83 2.76 -7.27
C THR A 31 7.44 4.12 -6.98
N GLU A 32 7.95 4.79 -8.01
CA GLU A 32 8.50 6.16 -7.87
C GLU A 32 7.44 7.18 -7.42
N SER A 33 6.16 6.91 -7.69
CA SER A 33 5.03 7.74 -7.27
C SER A 33 4.55 7.44 -5.85
N GLY A 34 4.96 6.33 -5.22
CA GLY A 34 4.53 5.95 -3.88
C GLY A 34 4.21 4.46 -3.74
N ILE A 35 3.29 4.11 -2.84
CA ILE A 35 2.93 2.73 -2.54
C ILE A 35 1.52 2.43 -3.04
N ASN A 36 1.38 1.33 -3.79
CA ASN A 36 0.09 0.83 -4.26
C ASN A 36 -0.25 -0.48 -3.56
N PHE A 37 -1.48 -0.59 -3.09
CA PHE A 37 -2.08 -1.80 -2.54
C PHE A 37 -3.19 -2.24 -3.48
N SER A 38 -3.13 -3.47 -3.97
CA SER A 38 -4.21 -4.03 -4.77
C SER A 38 -4.55 -5.45 -4.37
N SER A 39 -5.84 -5.71 -4.26
CA SER A 39 -6.33 -7.06 -4.00
C SER A 39 -7.76 -7.22 -4.50
N MET A 40 -8.09 -8.46 -4.83
CA MET A 40 -9.44 -8.85 -5.18
C MET A 40 -9.99 -9.72 -4.05
N ASN A 41 -11.26 -9.54 -3.70
CA ASN A 41 -11.90 -10.41 -2.72
C ASN A 41 -11.98 -11.86 -3.24
N SER A 42 -12.22 -12.82 -2.34
CA SER A 42 -12.24 -14.27 -2.67
C SER A 42 -13.27 -14.64 -3.73
N LEU A 43 -14.32 -13.84 -3.91
CA LEU A 43 -15.36 -14.04 -4.91
C LEU A 43 -15.03 -13.39 -6.26
N HIS A 44 -13.91 -12.66 -6.37
CA HIS A 44 -13.52 -11.91 -7.55
C HIS A 44 -14.53 -10.83 -8.02
N ILE A 45 -15.32 -10.29 -7.09
CA ILE A 45 -16.39 -9.30 -7.37
C ILE A 45 -15.95 -7.88 -6.97
N VAL A 46 -15.04 -7.76 -5.99
CA VAL A 46 -14.60 -6.48 -5.44
C VAL A 46 -13.11 -6.33 -5.66
N LEU A 47 -12.70 -5.22 -6.28
CA LEU A 47 -11.32 -4.79 -6.40
C LEU A 47 -11.05 -3.67 -5.40
N ILE A 48 -10.08 -3.88 -4.53
CA ILE A 48 -9.53 -2.83 -3.66
C ILE A 48 -8.26 -2.33 -4.31
N PHE A 49 -8.20 -1.01 -4.49
CA PHE A 49 -6.99 -0.31 -4.91
C PHE A 49 -6.78 0.89 -3.98
N VAL A 50 -5.64 0.93 -3.30
CA VAL A 50 -5.23 2.06 -2.46
C VAL A 50 -3.90 2.58 -2.95
N HIS A 51 -3.80 3.90 -3.11
CA HIS A 51 -2.58 4.59 -3.47
C HIS A 51 -2.17 5.54 -2.35
N PHE A 52 -0.96 5.39 -1.85
CA PHE A 52 -0.31 6.36 -0.98
C PHE A 52 0.74 7.10 -1.79
N ASP A 53 0.52 8.41 -1.96
CA ASP A 53 1.43 9.28 -2.67
C ASP A 53 2.76 9.40 -1.91
N LYS A 54 3.90 9.41 -2.62
CA LYS A 54 5.23 9.62 -2.05
C LYS A 54 5.32 10.88 -1.18
N GLU A 55 4.56 11.93 -1.51
CA GLU A 55 4.55 13.19 -0.77
C GLU A 55 3.92 13.06 0.62
N SER A 56 3.21 11.96 0.88
CA SER A 56 2.63 11.65 2.19
C SER A 56 3.64 11.06 3.19
N PHE A 57 4.87 10.78 2.75
CA PHE A 57 5.94 10.20 3.55
C PHE A 57 6.98 11.28 3.90
N GLU A 58 7.54 11.23 5.11
CA GLU A 58 8.66 12.11 5.50
C GLU A 58 9.95 11.73 4.78
N LYS A 59 10.11 10.43 4.54
CA LYS A 59 11.23 9.86 3.80
C LYS A 59 10.69 8.76 2.91
N TYR A 60 11.05 8.79 1.64
CA TYR A 60 10.71 7.75 0.67
C TYR A 60 11.89 7.55 -0.27
N ILE A 61 12.59 6.43 -0.13
CA ILE A 61 13.73 6.03 -0.94
C ILE A 61 13.39 4.71 -1.61
N LEU A 62 13.43 4.69 -2.93
CA LEU A 62 13.23 3.51 -3.75
C LEU A 62 14.35 3.45 -4.79
N GLU A 63 15.18 2.41 -4.73
CA GLU A 63 16.26 2.22 -5.72
C GLU A 63 15.76 1.49 -6.97
N GLU A 64 14.90 0.49 -6.78
CA GLU A 64 14.31 -0.32 -7.86
C GLU A 64 12.86 -0.64 -7.52
N LEU A 65 12.03 -0.86 -8.54
CA LEU A 65 10.63 -1.22 -8.35
C LEU A 65 10.52 -2.59 -7.66
N ILE A 66 9.78 -2.64 -6.54
CA ILE A 66 9.61 -3.85 -5.75
C ILE A 66 8.12 -4.18 -5.68
N THR A 67 7.78 -5.46 -5.87
CA THR A 67 6.43 -5.99 -5.75
C THR A 67 6.41 -7.15 -4.76
N PHE A 68 5.49 -7.12 -3.79
CA PHE A 68 5.17 -8.22 -2.89
C PHE A 68 3.75 -8.70 -3.16
N ASN A 69 3.53 -10.02 -3.15
CA ASN A 69 2.24 -10.67 -3.40
C ASN A 69 1.79 -11.47 -2.18
#